data_AF-A0A7S0M7S2-F1
#
_entry.id   AF-A0A7S0M7S2-F1
#
_cell.length_a   1.000
_cell.length_b   1.000
_cell.length_c   1.000
_cell.angle_alpha   90.00
_cell.angle_beta   90.00
_cell.angle_gamma   90.00
#
_symmetry.space_group_name_H-M   'P 1'
#
loop_
_entity.id
_entity.type
_entity.pdbx_description
1 polymer ?
#
loop_
_entity_poly.entity_id
_entity_poly.type
_entity_poly.pdbx_seq_one_letter_code
_entity_poly.pdbx_strand_id
1 'polypeptide(L)'
;TGSGIFHSVSCILCDSGTYQSGSGISSSASCTFCDAGSYQTGSGIAFSVNCLRCDAGTYQSGSGIAISEKCTLCDAGTYQTGSGMAASVDCTFCDHGTYQTGSGLKSSEACTLCDSGTYQSGSGILVSDHCSLCDAGTYQTGSGFAISVQCTLCDAGSYQTGSGIILSA
;
A
#
# COMPACT_ATOMS: atom_id res chain seq x y z
N THR A 1 -48.06 -43.69 -3.14
CA THR A 1 -46.61 -43.91 -3.02
C THR A 1 -45.92 -43.12 -4.12
N GLY A 2 -45.01 -42.20 -3.77
CA GLY A 2 -44.12 -41.53 -4.72
C GLY A 2 -44.29 -40.01 -4.84
N SER A 3 -43.94 -39.24 -3.80
CA SER A 3 -43.55 -37.84 -4.01
C SER A 3 -42.18 -37.83 -4.69
N GLY A 4 -42.16 -37.60 -5.99
CA GLY A 4 -40.93 -37.40 -6.75
C GLY A 4 -40.30 -36.08 -6.35
N ILE A 5 -39.24 -36.14 -5.53
CA ILE A 5 -38.34 -35.01 -5.33
C ILE A 5 -37.61 -34.73 -6.64
N PHE A 6 -37.94 -33.60 -7.30
CA PHE A 6 -37.12 -33.07 -8.38
C PHE A 6 -35.80 -32.59 -7.77
N HIS A 7 -34.80 -33.48 -7.72
CA HIS A 7 -33.43 -33.05 -7.48
C HIS A 7 -32.98 -32.36 -8.77
N SER A 8 -32.69 -31.06 -8.71
CA SER A 8 -32.12 -30.32 -9.84
C SER A 8 -30.79 -30.97 -10.21
N VAL A 9 -30.75 -31.68 -11.34
CA VAL A 9 -29.52 -32.25 -11.90
C VAL A 9 -28.78 -31.13 -12.63
N SER A 10 -28.18 -30.23 -11.87
CA SER A 10 -27.38 -29.13 -12.38
C SER A 10 -25.99 -29.18 -11.76
N CYS A 11 -24.97 -28.85 -12.55
CA CYS A 11 -23.62 -28.69 -12.04
C CYS A 11 -23.59 -27.58 -10.98
N ILE A 12 -22.97 -27.85 -9.84
CA ILE A 12 -22.73 -26.85 -8.79
C ILE A 12 -21.43 -26.11 -9.12
N LEU A 13 -21.48 -24.78 -9.13
CA LEU A 13 -20.31 -23.95 -9.38
C LEU A 13 -19.42 -23.89 -8.13
N CYS A 14 -18.11 -23.74 -8.34
CA CYS A 14 -17.21 -23.34 -7.26
C CYS A 14 -17.59 -21.94 -6.76
N ASP A 15 -17.60 -21.74 -5.44
CA ASP A 15 -17.98 -20.47 -4.84
C ASP A 15 -16.96 -19.36 -5.13
N SER A 16 -17.37 -18.11 -4.91
CA SER A 16 -16.47 -16.95 -4.96
C SER A 16 -15.20 -17.19 -4.13
N GLY A 17 -14.06 -16.67 -4.59
CA GLY A 17 -12.76 -16.93 -3.99
C GLY A 17 -12.14 -18.27 -4.38
N THR A 18 -12.82 -19.13 -5.16
CA THR A 18 -12.28 -20.42 -5.62
C THR A 18 -12.39 -20.61 -7.12
N TYR A 19 -11.56 -21.51 -7.68
CA TYR A 19 -11.58 -21.92 -9.08
C TYR A 19 -11.44 -23.44 -9.24
N GLN A 20 -11.83 -23.96 -10.40
CA GLN A 20 -11.62 -25.37 -10.75
C GLN A 20 -11.41 -25.56 -12.25
N SER A 21 -10.26 -26.12 -12.64
CA SER A 21 -9.90 -26.41 -14.03
C SER A 21 -10.24 -27.84 -14.47
N GLY A 22 -10.50 -28.74 -13.51
CA GLY A 22 -10.86 -30.14 -13.75
C GLY A 22 -12.32 -30.34 -14.18
N SER A 23 -12.55 -31.37 -15.00
CA SER A 23 -13.87 -31.84 -15.39
C SER A 23 -14.28 -33.11 -14.63
N GLY A 24 -15.59 -33.37 -14.49
CA GLY A 24 -16.10 -34.59 -13.84
C GLY A 24 -15.90 -34.64 -12.32
N ILE A 25 -15.70 -33.48 -11.69
CA ILE A 25 -15.49 -33.33 -10.25
C ILE A 25 -16.81 -33.59 -9.51
N SER A 26 -16.75 -34.41 -8.45
CA SER A 26 -17.92 -34.81 -7.65
C SER A 26 -18.01 -34.13 -6.29
N SER A 27 -17.08 -33.24 -5.96
CA SER A 27 -17.02 -32.59 -4.64
C SER A 27 -16.59 -31.12 -4.73
N SER A 28 -17.21 -30.25 -3.92
CA SER A 28 -16.81 -28.84 -3.78
C SER A 28 -15.43 -28.69 -3.13
N ALA A 29 -14.97 -29.69 -2.36
CA ALA A 29 -13.64 -29.71 -1.76
C ALA A 29 -12.50 -29.72 -2.80
N SER A 30 -12.80 -30.00 -4.06
CA SER A 30 -11.82 -29.93 -5.14
C SER A 30 -11.65 -28.50 -5.68
N CYS A 31 -12.52 -27.54 -5.35
CA CYS A 31 -12.35 -26.14 -5.72
C CYS A 31 -11.12 -25.56 -5.00
N THR A 32 -10.20 -24.98 -5.77
CA THR A 32 -8.95 -24.43 -5.25
C THR A 32 -9.14 -22.95 -4.91
N PHE A 33 -8.65 -22.50 -3.76
CA PHE A 33 -8.68 -21.10 -3.39
C PHE A 33 -7.83 -20.24 -4.33
N CYS A 34 -8.30 -19.02 -4.63
CA CYS A 34 -7.42 -17.97 -5.11
C CYS A 34 -6.32 -17.71 -4.08
N ASP A 35 -5.08 -17.61 -4.55
CA ASP A 35 -3.92 -17.40 -3.69
C ASP A 35 -3.94 -16.03 -2.99
N ALA A 36 -3.09 -15.89 -1.98
CA ALA A 36 -2.83 -14.60 -1.33
C ALA A 36 -2.47 -13.51 -2.36
N GLY A 37 -2.84 -12.27 -2.05
CA GLY A 37 -2.77 -11.14 -2.96
C GLY A 37 -3.87 -11.13 -4.02
N SER A 38 -4.81 -12.08 -4.00
CA SER A 38 -5.91 -12.13 -4.97
C SER A 38 -7.27 -12.36 -4.32
N TYR A 39 -8.32 -12.01 -5.05
CA TYR A 39 -9.70 -12.22 -4.69
C TYR A 39 -10.50 -12.67 -5.92
N GLN A 40 -11.71 -13.18 -5.70
CA GLN A 40 -12.67 -13.40 -6.76
C GLN A 40 -14.10 -13.22 -6.25
N THR A 41 -14.88 -12.38 -6.93
CA THR A 41 -16.29 -12.09 -6.63
C THR A 41 -17.27 -13.05 -7.31
N GLY A 42 -16.91 -13.63 -8.46
CA GLY A 42 -17.77 -14.55 -9.22
C GLY A 42 -17.61 -16.02 -8.83
N SER A 43 -18.70 -16.79 -8.96
CA SER A 43 -18.68 -18.25 -8.87
C SER A 43 -18.36 -18.90 -10.22
N GLY A 44 -17.83 -20.12 -10.20
CA GLY A 44 -17.71 -20.97 -11.40
C GLY A 44 -16.54 -20.60 -12.32
N ILE A 45 -15.49 -19.97 -11.80
CA ILE A 45 -14.29 -19.71 -12.60
C ILE A 45 -13.44 -20.96 -12.80
N ALA A 46 -12.90 -21.10 -14.01
CA ALA A 46 -12.19 -22.29 -14.43
C ALA A 46 -10.69 -22.28 -14.08
N PHE A 47 -10.05 -21.11 -14.01
CA PHE A 47 -8.60 -21.01 -13.92
C PHE A 47 -8.15 -19.98 -12.89
N SER A 48 -6.99 -20.21 -12.29
CA SER A 48 -6.38 -19.30 -11.29
C SER A 48 -6.10 -17.91 -11.85
N VAL A 49 -5.81 -17.79 -13.15
CA VAL A 49 -5.61 -16.49 -13.82
C VAL A 49 -6.85 -15.58 -13.77
N ASN A 50 -8.02 -16.14 -13.48
CA ASN A 50 -9.25 -15.39 -13.30
C ASN A 50 -9.45 -14.88 -11.86
N CYS A 51 -8.54 -15.21 -10.93
CA CYS A 51 -8.45 -14.53 -9.64
C CYS A 51 -7.90 -13.12 -9.88
N LEU A 52 -8.64 -12.11 -9.39
CA LEU A 52 -8.31 -10.70 -9.52
C LEU A 52 -7.26 -10.35 -8.47
N ARG A 53 -6.21 -9.64 -8.87
CA ARG A 53 -5.15 -9.21 -7.95
C ARG A 53 -5.64 -8.01 -7.14
N CYS A 54 -5.24 -7.94 -5.86
CA CYS A 54 -5.38 -6.71 -5.08
C CYS A 54 -4.62 -5.57 -5.77
N ASP A 55 -5.23 -4.38 -5.83
CA ASP A 55 -4.66 -3.24 -6.53
C ASP A 55 -3.43 -2.67 -5.82
N ALA A 56 -2.67 -1.83 -6.53
CA ALA A 56 -1.56 -1.08 -5.94
C ALA A 56 -2.01 -0.30 -4.69
N GLY A 57 -1.12 -0.21 -3.72
CA GLY A 57 -1.40 0.33 -2.39
C GLY A 57 -2.13 -0.64 -1.46
N THR A 58 -2.38 -1.88 -1.88
CA THR A 58 -3.09 -2.88 -1.07
C THR A 58 -2.42 -4.26 -1.10
N TYR A 59 -2.70 -5.08 -0.10
CA TYR A 59 -2.23 -6.45 0.02
C TYR A 59 -3.32 -7.38 0.58
N GLN A 60 -3.14 -8.68 0.44
CA GLN A 60 -4.03 -9.67 1.05
C GLN A 60 -3.27 -10.91 1.47
N SER A 61 -3.28 -11.24 2.76
CA SER A 61 -2.57 -12.42 3.30
C SER A 61 -3.40 -13.70 3.29
N GLY A 62 -4.73 -13.59 3.22
CA GLY A 62 -5.64 -14.72 3.11
C GLY A 62 -5.77 -15.23 1.68
N SER A 63 -6.01 -16.53 1.55
CA SER A 63 -6.50 -17.15 0.31
C SER A 63 -8.03 -17.25 0.33
N GLY A 64 -8.63 -17.49 -0.83
CA GLY A 64 -10.07 -17.77 -0.90
C GLY A 64 -10.95 -16.53 -0.75
N ILE A 65 -10.42 -15.35 -1.03
CA ILE A 65 -11.10 -14.08 -0.75
C ILE A 65 -12.19 -13.83 -1.79
N ALA A 66 -13.41 -13.58 -1.30
CA ALA A 66 -14.60 -13.44 -2.14
C ALA A 66 -14.88 -12.01 -2.63
N ILE A 67 -14.21 -10.98 -2.08
CA ILE A 67 -14.53 -9.58 -2.37
C ILE A 67 -13.27 -8.69 -2.38
N SER A 68 -13.29 -7.63 -3.18
CA SER A 68 -12.18 -6.66 -3.32
C SER A 68 -11.86 -5.91 -2.03
N GLU A 69 -12.89 -5.60 -1.23
CA GLU A 69 -12.76 -4.76 -0.02
C GLU A 69 -11.99 -5.45 1.11
N LYS A 70 -11.68 -6.73 0.94
CA LYS A 70 -10.81 -7.48 1.85
C LYS A 70 -9.33 -7.25 1.58
N CYS A 71 -8.95 -6.66 0.44
CA CYS A 71 -7.58 -6.19 0.23
C CYS A 71 -7.29 -5.06 1.23
N THR A 72 -6.31 -5.30 2.10
CA THR A 72 -5.91 -4.37 3.15
C THR A 72 -5.03 -3.27 2.57
N LEU A 73 -5.30 -2.02 2.92
CA LEU A 73 -4.45 -0.89 2.52
C LEU A 73 -3.07 -1.00 3.16
N CYS A 74 -2.03 -0.60 2.44
CA CYS A 74 -0.72 -0.31 3.05
C CYS A 74 -0.86 0.80 4.09
N ASP A 75 -0.21 0.66 5.24
CA ASP A 75 -0.32 1.60 6.35
C ASP A 75 0.27 2.98 6.00
N ALA A 76 -0.09 3.99 6.78
CA ALA A 76 0.50 5.33 6.65
C ALA A 76 2.03 5.27 6.73
N GLY A 77 2.70 6.19 6.03
CA GLY A 77 4.15 6.16 5.84
C GLY A 77 4.64 5.07 4.88
N THR A 78 3.76 4.26 4.26
CA THR A 78 4.15 3.25 3.27
C THR A 78 3.37 3.38 1.97
N TYR A 79 3.95 2.85 0.90
CA TYR A 79 3.37 2.80 -0.43
C TYR A 79 3.65 1.46 -1.10
N GLN A 80 2.88 1.16 -2.14
CA GLN A 80 3.07 -0.06 -2.90
C GLN A 80 2.63 0.20 -4.35
N THR A 81 3.47 -0.17 -5.32
CA THR A 81 3.26 0.14 -6.75
C THR A 81 2.66 -0.99 -7.59
N GLY A 82 2.81 -2.24 -7.18
CA GLY A 82 2.42 -3.44 -7.94
C GLY A 82 1.15 -4.14 -7.45
N SER A 83 0.38 -4.76 -8.33
CA SER A 83 -0.79 -5.53 -7.90
C SER A 83 -0.44 -6.90 -7.28
N GLY A 84 -1.28 -7.36 -6.37
CA GLY A 84 -1.31 -8.73 -5.85
C GLY A 84 -0.21 -9.05 -4.86
N MET A 85 0.00 -8.14 -3.90
CA MET A 85 0.88 -8.36 -2.77
C MET A 85 0.22 -9.22 -1.71
N ALA A 86 1.01 -10.07 -1.05
CA ALA A 86 0.51 -11.09 -0.14
C ALA A 86 0.66 -10.67 1.33
N ALA A 87 1.43 -9.63 1.64
CA ALA A 87 1.68 -9.24 3.01
C ALA A 87 1.92 -7.74 3.17
N SER A 88 1.80 -7.25 4.41
CA SER A 88 2.10 -5.86 4.77
C SER A 88 3.56 -5.49 4.55
N VAL A 89 4.48 -6.46 4.67
CA VAL A 89 5.91 -6.25 4.42
C VAL A 89 6.22 -5.94 2.95
N ASP A 90 5.28 -6.21 2.04
CA ASP A 90 5.40 -5.83 0.63
C ASP A 90 5.12 -4.32 0.41
N CYS A 91 4.66 -3.59 1.43
CA CYS A 91 4.54 -2.14 1.42
C CYS A 91 5.90 -1.51 1.75
N THR A 92 6.37 -0.61 0.87
CA THR A 92 7.64 0.09 1.00
C THR A 92 7.47 1.38 1.80
N PHE A 93 8.38 1.68 2.71
CA PHE A 93 8.36 2.96 3.42
C PHE A 93 8.59 4.15 2.49
N CYS A 94 7.86 5.24 2.71
CA CYS A 94 8.21 6.55 2.17
C CYS A 94 9.65 6.90 2.58
N ASP A 95 10.45 7.38 1.63
CA ASP A 95 11.85 7.68 1.84
C ASP A 95 12.06 8.86 2.80
N HIS A 96 13.31 9.03 3.23
CA HIS A 96 13.75 10.19 4.00
C HIS A 96 13.40 11.50 3.28
N GLY A 97 13.27 12.57 4.04
CA GLY A 97 12.80 13.87 3.56
C GLY A 97 11.32 13.89 3.24
N THR A 98 10.57 12.81 3.47
CA THR A 98 9.14 12.74 3.18
C THR A 98 8.33 12.22 4.37
N TYR A 99 7.03 12.46 4.34
CA TYR A 99 6.06 11.94 5.28
C TYR A 99 4.76 11.57 4.54
N GLN A 100 3.95 10.69 5.13
CA GLN A 100 2.61 10.44 4.64
C GLN A 100 1.63 10.03 5.75
N THR A 101 0.50 10.74 5.80
CA THR A 101 -0.57 10.54 6.79
C THR A 101 -1.60 9.49 6.38
N GLY A 102 -1.84 9.33 5.07
CA GLY A 102 -2.85 8.42 4.53
C GLY A 102 -2.33 7.02 4.25
N SER A 103 -3.22 6.03 4.32
CA SER A 103 -2.99 4.64 3.91
C SER A 103 -3.28 4.44 2.42
N GLY A 104 -2.79 3.33 1.85
CA GLY A 104 -3.16 2.90 0.50
C GLY A 104 -2.41 3.59 -0.62
N LEU A 105 -1.21 4.09 -0.32
CA LEU A 105 -0.42 4.87 -1.27
C LEU A 105 0.09 3.99 -2.42
N LYS A 106 -0.06 4.48 -3.65
CA LYS A 106 0.22 3.69 -4.86
C LYS A 106 1.60 3.92 -5.46
N SER A 107 2.34 4.91 -4.95
CA SER A 107 3.67 5.24 -5.44
C SER A 107 4.47 6.08 -4.44
N SER A 108 5.78 6.12 -4.63
CA SER A 108 6.72 6.94 -3.86
C SER A 108 6.47 8.44 -4.01
N GLU A 109 6.03 8.89 -5.18
CA GLU A 109 5.83 10.32 -5.48
C GLU A 109 4.61 10.89 -4.74
N ALA A 110 3.74 10.03 -4.21
CA ALA A 110 2.64 10.44 -3.37
C ALA A 110 3.05 10.64 -1.91
N CYS A 111 4.29 10.32 -1.52
CA CYS A 111 4.85 10.72 -0.24
C CYS A 111 5.09 12.24 -0.25
N THR A 112 4.63 12.93 0.79
CA THR A 112 4.71 14.39 0.86
C THR A 112 6.09 14.81 1.32
N LEU A 113 6.73 15.75 0.61
CA LEU A 113 8.04 16.27 0.99
C LEU A 113 7.92 17.08 2.30
N CYS A 114 8.94 16.97 3.16
CA CYS A 114 9.15 17.93 4.25
C CYS A 114 9.36 19.33 3.67
N ASP A 115 8.70 20.33 4.26
CA ASP A 115 8.70 21.71 3.78
C ASP A 115 10.09 22.37 3.89
N SER A 116 10.24 23.52 3.24
CA SER A 116 11.44 24.34 3.37
C SER A 116 11.68 24.78 4.82
N GLY A 117 12.95 24.92 5.18
CA GLY A 117 13.43 25.04 6.55
C GLY A 117 13.50 23.71 7.30
N THR A 118 13.12 22.57 6.72
CA THR A 118 13.06 21.28 7.44
C THR A 118 13.74 20.13 6.70
N TYR A 119 14.08 19.08 7.45
CA TYR A 119 14.65 17.84 6.94
C TYR A 119 14.12 16.64 7.72
N GLN A 120 14.26 15.43 7.18
CA GLN A 120 13.89 14.21 7.86
C GLN A 120 14.80 13.05 7.46
N SER A 121 15.50 12.45 8.43
CA SER A 121 16.42 11.33 8.19
C SER A 121 15.77 9.95 8.29
N GLY A 122 14.60 9.84 8.92
CA GLY A 122 13.83 8.60 9.01
C GLY A 122 13.00 8.34 7.76
N SER A 123 12.77 7.07 7.45
CA SER A 123 11.76 6.63 6.49
C SER A 123 10.45 6.29 7.22
N GLY A 124 9.34 6.23 6.48
CA GLY A 124 8.06 5.80 7.04
C GLY A 124 7.40 6.79 7.97
N ILE A 125 7.69 8.08 7.80
CA ILE A 125 7.21 9.12 8.69
C ILE A 125 5.75 9.43 8.42
N LEU A 126 4.98 9.60 9.49
CA LEU A 126 3.51 9.68 9.41
C LEU A 126 2.99 11.11 9.29
N VAL A 127 3.72 12.09 9.82
CA VAL A 127 3.25 13.49 9.95
C VAL A 127 4.37 14.48 9.67
N SER A 128 4.00 15.68 9.23
CA SER A 128 4.90 16.80 8.97
C SER A 128 5.69 17.24 10.19
N ASP A 129 5.11 17.13 11.39
CA ASP A 129 5.73 17.59 12.64
C ASP A 129 6.99 16.81 13.02
N HIS A 130 7.22 15.67 12.39
CA HIS A 130 8.44 14.89 12.55
C HIS A 130 9.58 15.39 11.65
N CYS A 131 9.30 16.27 10.67
CA CYS A 131 10.34 16.98 9.92
C CYS A 131 11.07 17.91 10.90
N SER A 132 12.37 17.68 11.08
CA SER A 132 13.23 18.45 11.96
C SER A 132 13.54 19.80 11.33
N LEU A 133 13.50 20.86 12.12
CA LEU A 133 13.89 22.19 11.69
C LEU A 133 15.41 22.25 11.47
N CYS A 134 15.85 22.98 10.46
CA CYS A 134 17.25 23.42 10.36
C CYS A 134 17.63 24.27 11.59
N ASP A 135 18.80 24.04 12.17
CA ASP A 135 19.26 24.72 13.39
C ASP A 135 19.57 26.20 13.16
N ALA A 136 19.57 27.00 14.24
CA ALA A 136 20.01 28.38 14.18
C ALA A 136 21.42 28.51 13.55
N GLY A 137 21.63 29.55 12.75
CA GLY A 137 22.81 29.69 11.90
C GLY A 137 22.77 28.87 10.60
N THR A 138 21.68 28.12 10.33
CA THR A 138 21.46 27.41 9.06
C THR A 138 20.08 27.66 8.45
N TYR A 139 19.98 27.66 7.13
CA TYR A 139 18.76 27.91 6.37
C TYR A 139 18.62 26.93 5.22
N GLN A 140 17.40 26.80 4.67
CA GLN A 140 17.14 25.84 3.61
C GLN A 140 15.90 26.26 2.80
N THR A 141 16.02 26.34 1.47
CA THR A 141 14.97 26.95 0.61
C THR A 141 14.19 25.97 -0.26
N GLY A 142 14.68 24.73 -0.44
CA GLY A 142 13.96 23.68 -1.17
C GLY A 142 13.02 22.84 -0.28
N SER A 143 12.65 21.64 -0.69
CA SER A 143 11.85 20.71 0.12
C SER A 143 12.43 19.30 0.00
N GLY A 144 12.01 18.38 0.87
CA GLY A 144 12.37 16.97 0.71
C GLY A 144 13.78 16.62 1.20
N PHE A 145 14.35 17.40 2.13
CA PHE A 145 15.72 17.18 2.57
C PHE A 145 15.84 16.01 3.55
N ALA A 146 16.87 15.20 3.34
CA ALA A 146 17.10 13.95 4.07
C ALA A 146 17.80 14.17 5.41
N ILE A 147 18.71 15.14 5.48
CA ILE A 147 19.62 15.28 6.60
C ILE A 147 19.94 16.74 6.91
N SER A 148 20.34 17.01 8.15
CA SER A 148 20.69 18.35 8.64
C SER A 148 21.82 19.01 7.88
N VAL A 149 22.78 18.25 7.35
CA VAL A 149 23.93 18.77 6.58
C VAL A 149 23.47 19.48 5.29
N GLN A 150 22.26 19.19 4.82
CA GLN A 150 21.71 19.89 3.66
C GLN A 150 21.05 21.23 4.01
N CYS A 151 21.02 21.60 5.30
CA CYS A 151 20.80 22.98 5.72
C CYS A 151 22.08 23.79 5.45
N THR A 152 21.94 24.89 4.72
CA THR A 152 23.05 25.76 4.33
C THR A 152 23.44 26.66 5.50
N LEU A 153 24.74 26.77 5.79
CA LEU A 153 25.26 27.69 6.80
C LEU A 153 25.07 29.15 6.37
N CYS A 154 24.83 30.05 7.33
CA CYS A 154 24.95 31.49 7.11
C CYS A 154 26.36 31.85 6.61
N ASP A 155 26.43 32.75 5.63
CA ASP A 155 27.70 33.28 5.14
C ASP A 155 28.42 34.13 6.20
N ALA A 156 29.74 34.26 6.07
CA ALA A 156 30.54 35.10 6.94
C ALA A 156 30.01 36.56 6.97
N GLY A 157 29.78 37.09 8.17
CA GLY A 157 29.18 38.41 8.37
C GLY A 157 27.64 38.40 8.47
N SER A 158 26.99 37.24 8.35
CA SER A 158 25.55 37.07 8.57
C SER A 158 25.27 36.09 9.72
N TYR A 159 24.09 36.21 10.33
CA TYR A 159 23.61 35.30 11.37
C TYR A 159 22.09 35.23 11.35
N GLN A 160 21.55 34.13 11.88
CA GLN A 160 20.11 34.00 12.17
C GLN A 160 19.92 33.21 13.46
N THR A 161 18.92 33.61 14.24
CA THR A 161 18.67 33.04 15.58
C THR A 161 17.50 32.07 15.60
N GLY A 162 16.66 32.07 14.55
CA GLY A 162 15.55 31.13 14.42
C GLY A 162 15.98 29.80 13.83
N SER A 163 15.27 28.74 14.19
CA SER A 163 15.31 27.44 13.50
C SER A 163 14.24 27.40 12.41
N GLY A 164 14.45 26.57 11.40
CA GLY A 164 13.48 26.40 10.31
C GLY A 164 13.36 27.57 9.35
N ILE A 165 14.41 28.39 9.25
CA ILE A 165 14.37 29.61 8.47
C ILE A 165 14.60 29.32 6.98
N ILE A 166 13.76 29.92 6.16
CA ILE A 166 13.93 30.03 4.71
C ILE A 166 14.53 31.41 4.45
N LEU A 167 15.71 31.47 3.80
CA LEU A 167 16.32 32.77 3.52
C LEU A 167 15.59 33.38 2.33
N SER A 168 14.76 34.39 2.60
CA SER A 168 14.12 35.20 1.58
C SER A 168 15.18 36.08 0.91
N ALA A 169 15.24 36.02 -0.43
CA ALA A 169 16.08 36.88 -1.25
C ALA A 169 15.79 38.38 -1.03
#